data_AF-A0A4Y7JG60-F1
#
_entry.id   AF-A0A4Y7JG60-F1
#
_cell.length_a   1.000
_cell.length_b   1.000
_cell.length_c   1.000
_cell.angle_alpha   90.00
_cell.angle_beta   90.00
_cell.angle_gamma   90.00
#
_symmetry.space_group_name_H-M   'P 1'
#
loop_
_entity.id
_entity.type
_entity.pdbx_description
1 polymer ?
#
loop_
_entity_poly.entity_id
_entity_poly.type
_entity_poly.pdbx_seq_one_letter_code
_entity_poly.pdbx_strand_id
1 'polypeptide(L)'
;MATTARQSEAQAQFQFTKQPYVEDVGPRKIQSIKFSMMSGPEIMKASEVQVYDSGFYDQNIKPKKNALLDSRMGPAGSKMGIICETCHGDFANCPGHYGYLHLCLLVFNVGYFNAILNILKCICKSCARILLSEKERVSYLKKMRNPKAEALQKTATAKAILKSCKPKTCSRCGYINAVVKKAGTVMGIIHDRSKKFTDDTDKECKAALSGTRIQILNPVRVLGLFKRILDQDCELLYLSDRPEKLIITDILVSPTAIRPSSFVDGGRSNEDDITSKLNTIIQTNASLRQDLDGKKSTSQCLGDWELLQVEVAQYINSEVRGVPLSMMQSSKPLRGFVQRLKGKQGRFRGNLCGKRVEYTARTVISPDPNLKITE
;
A
#
# COMPACT_ATOMS: atom_id res chain seq x y z
N MET A 1 -34.34 -55.52 -7.88
CA MET A 1 -34.42 -54.21 -8.56
C MET A 1 -34.55 -53.11 -7.51
N ALA A 2 -33.45 -52.43 -7.18
CA ALA A 2 -33.45 -51.14 -6.47
C ALA A 2 -31.99 -50.65 -6.44
N THR A 3 -31.52 -50.10 -7.56
CA THR A 3 -30.26 -49.36 -7.66
C THR A 3 -30.48 -47.94 -7.13
N THR A 4 -30.02 -47.66 -5.92
CA THR A 4 -29.91 -46.29 -5.40
C THR A 4 -28.69 -45.62 -6.03
N ALA A 5 -28.94 -44.84 -7.08
CA ALA A 5 -27.97 -43.93 -7.67
C ALA A 5 -27.60 -42.85 -6.64
N ARG A 6 -26.37 -42.92 -6.13
CA ARG A 6 -25.69 -41.75 -5.54
C ARG A 6 -25.43 -40.77 -6.68
N GLN A 7 -26.29 -39.76 -6.81
CA GLN A 7 -25.94 -38.55 -7.52
C GLN A 7 -24.87 -37.84 -6.68
N SER A 8 -23.61 -38.02 -7.06
CA SER A 8 -22.55 -37.09 -6.70
C SER A 8 -22.87 -35.78 -7.39
N GLU A 9 -23.42 -34.82 -6.64
CA GLU A 9 -23.40 -33.41 -7.02
C GLU A 9 -21.93 -33.04 -7.23
N ALA A 10 -21.53 -32.95 -8.50
CA ALA A 10 -20.27 -32.35 -8.88
C ALA A 10 -20.36 -30.88 -8.44
N GLN A 11 -19.83 -30.59 -7.26
CA GLN A 11 -19.60 -29.23 -6.81
C GLN A 11 -18.85 -28.53 -7.94
N ALA A 12 -19.50 -27.54 -8.57
CA ALA A 12 -18.90 -26.72 -9.62
C ALA A 12 -17.61 -26.13 -9.04
N GLN A 13 -16.49 -26.74 -9.40
CA GLN A 13 -15.19 -26.40 -8.85
C GLN A 13 -14.84 -25.03 -9.44
N PHE A 14 -14.75 -24.00 -8.59
CA PHE A 14 -14.41 -22.65 -9.02
C PHE A 14 -13.17 -22.68 -9.91
N GLN A 15 -13.33 -22.38 -11.19
CA GLN A 15 -12.22 -22.33 -12.13
C GLN A 15 -11.58 -20.94 -12.01
N PHE A 16 -10.39 -20.86 -11.40
CA PHE A 16 -9.65 -19.60 -11.36
C PHE A 16 -8.79 -19.50 -12.63
N THR A 17 -8.75 -18.32 -13.24
CA THR A 17 -7.95 -18.01 -14.45
C THR A 17 -6.45 -18.24 -14.27
N LYS A 18 -5.97 -18.24 -13.02
CA LYS A 18 -4.56 -18.48 -12.64
C LYS A 18 -4.44 -19.55 -11.57
N GLN A 19 -5.03 -20.72 -11.76
CA GLN A 19 -4.80 -21.82 -10.81
C GLN A 19 -3.36 -22.31 -10.95
N PRO A 20 -2.49 -22.15 -9.92
CA PRO A 20 -1.31 -22.99 -9.84
C PRO A 20 -1.79 -24.44 -9.70
N TYR A 21 -1.15 -25.38 -10.40
CA TYR A 21 -1.37 -26.79 -10.16
C TYR A 21 -0.96 -27.10 -8.70
N VAL A 22 -1.93 -27.48 -7.88
CA VAL A 22 -1.70 -27.89 -6.50
C VAL A 22 -2.06 -29.37 -6.42
N GLU A 23 -1.06 -30.21 -6.16
CA GLU A 23 -1.30 -31.62 -5.84
C GLU A 23 -2.26 -31.70 -4.64
N ASP A 24 -3.30 -32.51 -4.76
CA ASP A 24 -4.23 -32.74 -3.66
C ASP A 24 -3.60 -33.70 -2.64
N VAL A 25 -3.03 -33.11 -1.60
CA VAL A 25 -2.39 -33.82 -0.47
C VAL A 25 -3.23 -33.70 0.81
N GLY A 26 -4.54 -33.47 0.68
CA GLY A 26 -5.48 -33.40 1.81
C GLY A 26 -5.44 -32.08 2.59
N PRO A 27 -6.15 -32.01 3.73
CA PRO A 27 -6.34 -30.76 4.48
C PRO A 27 -5.03 -30.28 5.13
N ARG A 28 -4.59 -29.08 4.76
CA ARG A 28 -3.42 -28.41 5.34
C ARG A 28 -3.83 -27.34 6.34
N LYS A 29 -3.00 -27.13 7.37
CA LYS A 29 -3.14 -26.02 8.33
C LYS A 29 -2.09 -24.95 8.05
N ILE A 30 -2.44 -23.69 8.29
CA ILE A 30 -1.52 -22.56 8.14
C ILE A 30 -0.46 -22.64 9.25
N GLN A 31 0.81 -22.85 8.89
CA GLN A 31 1.92 -22.93 9.85
C GLN A 31 2.45 -21.56 10.24
N SER A 32 2.62 -20.65 9.27
CA SER A 32 3.17 -19.32 9.49
C SER A 32 2.70 -18.33 8.42
N ILE A 33 2.79 -17.04 8.74
CA ILE A 33 2.45 -15.94 7.82
C ILE A 33 3.67 -15.03 7.73
N LYS A 34 4.20 -14.84 6.51
CA LYS A 34 5.32 -13.94 6.23
C LYS A 34 4.78 -12.66 5.58
N PHE A 35 4.99 -11.52 6.24
CA PHE A 35 4.62 -10.23 5.69
C PHE A 35 5.71 -9.67 4.78
N SER A 36 5.33 -9.23 3.59
CA SER A 36 6.17 -8.50 2.64
C SER A 36 5.34 -7.45 1.89
N MET A 37 6.01 -6.62 1.10
CA MET A 37 5.34 -5.73 0.16
C MET A 37 5.34 -6.34 -1.23
N MET A 38 4.28 -6.06 -1.99
CA MET A 38 4.19 -6.46 -3.39
C MET A 38 4.83 -5.38 -4.26
N SER A 39 5.68 -5.81 -5.18
CA SER A 39 6.18 -5.00 -6.29
C SER A 39 5.12 -4.84 -7.37
N GLY A 40 5.27 -3.83 -8.23
CA GLY A 40 4.38 -3.62 -9.38
C GLY A 40 4.13 -4.88 -10.22
N PRO A 41 5.19 -5.63 -10.62
CA PRO A 41 5.03 -6.90 -11.31
C PRO A 41 4.29 -7.99 -10.52
N GLU A 42 4.48 -8.06 -9.21
CA GLU A 42 3.74 -8.99 -8.34
C GLU A 42 2.25 -8.60 -8.25
N ILE A 43 1.94 -7.29 -8.22
CA ILE A 43 0.57 -6.76 -8.26
C ILE A 43 -0.10 -7.14 -9.58
N MET A 44 0.56 -6.88 -10.72
CA MET A 44 0.02 -7.26 -12.04
C MET A 44 -0.25 -8.77 -12.14
N LYS A 45 0.64 -9.61 -11.60
CA LYS A 45 0.46 -11.06 -11.58
C LYS A 45 -0.71 -11.49 -10.70
N ALA A 46 -0.96 -10.81 -9.58
CA ALA A 46 -2.05 -11.11 -8.67
C ALA A 46 -3.42 -10.58 -9.14
N SER A 47 -3.43 -9.65 -10.08
CA SER A 47 -4.65 -8.98 -10.55
C SER A 47 -5.16 -9.54 -11.87
N GLU A 48 -6.48 -9.58 -12.04
CA GLU A 48 -7.14 -10.11 -13.24
C GLU A 48 -7.46 -9.02 -14.27
N VAL A 49 -7.61 -7.77 -13.83
CA VAL A 49 -8.04 -6.65 -14.67
C VAL A 49 -7.14 -5.45 -14.48
N GLN A 50 -6.77 -4.81 -15.59
CA GLN A 50 -6.24 -3.46 -15.58
C GLN A 50 -7.38 -2.46 -15.49
N VAL A 51 -7.40 -1.66 -14.43
CA VAL A 51 -8.36 -0.58 -14.26
C VAL A 51 -7.70 0.72 -14.70
N TYR A 52 -8.31 1.41 -15.66
CA TYR A 52 -7.84 2.72 -16.14
C TYR A 52 -8.97 3.67 -16.53
N ASP A 53 -10.18 3.13 -16.71
CA ASP A 53 -11.33 3.94 -17.11
C ASP A 53 -12.09 4.46 -15.89
N SER A 54 -12.55 5.70 -15.97
CA SER A 54 -13.31 6.34 -14.91
C SER A 54 -14.82 6.14 -15.11
N GLY A 55 -15.55 6.12 -14.00
CA GLY A 55 -16.97 5.82 -13.98
C GLY A 55 -17.28 4.38 -13.55
N PHE A 56 -18.57 4.09 -13.42
CA PHE A 56 -19.05 2.85 -12.78
C PHE A 56 -19.90 2.00 -13.71
N TYR A 57 -20.90 2.62 -14.34
CA TYR A 57 -21.85 1.96 -15.23
C TYR A 57 -21.86 2.63 -16.60
N ASP A 58 -22.19 1.86 -17.61
CA ASP A 58 -22.46 2.32 -18.97
C ASP A 58 -23.92 2.82 -19.10
N GLN A 59 -24.29 3.33 -20.28
CA GLN A 59 -25.63 3.85 -20.59
C GLN A 59 -26.75 2.84 -20.30
N ASN A 60 -26.45 1.55 -20.39
CA ASN A 60 -27.38 0.44 -20.11
C ASN A 60 -27.38 -0.02 -18.64
N ILE A 61 -26.79 0.75 -17.71
CA ILE A 61 -26.66 0.43 -16.26
C ILE A 61 -25.87 -0.89 -16.03
N LYS A 62 -25.10 -1.32 -17.03
CA LYS A 62 -24.16 -2.44 -16.89
C LYS A 62 -22.82 -1.92 -16.39
N PRO A 63 -22.11 -2.67 -15.54
CA PRO A 63 -20.79 -2.25 -15.10
C PRO A 63 -19.85 -2.05 -16.29
N LYS A 64 -19.11 -0.96 -16.28
CA LYS A 64 -18.20 -0.59 -17.38
C LYS A 64 -16.96 -1.50 -17.36
N LYS A 65 -16.52 -1.94 -18.54
CA LYS A 65 -15.28 -2.72 -18.69
C LYS A 65 -14.06 -1.87 -18.38
N ASN A 66 -13.04 -2.48 -17.76
CA ASN A 66 -11.78 -1.84 -17.31
C ASN A 66 -11.98 -0.66 -16.35
N ALA A 67 -13.14 -0.61 -15.70
CA ALA A 67 -13.48 0.35 -14.67
C ALA A 67 -13.56 -0.34 -13.29
N LEU A 68 -13.96 0.40 -12.26
CA LEU A 68 -13.92 -0.07 -10.88
C LEU A 68 -14.98 -1.12 -10.54
N LEU A 69 -16.04 -1.28 -11.32
CA LEU A 69 -17.08 -2.29 -11.08
C LEU A 69 -17.05 -3.42 -12.11
N ASP A 70 -15.92 -3.59 -12.81
CA ASP A 70 -15.76 -4.63 -13.84
C ASP A 70 -16.19 -6.01 -13.32
N SER A 71 -17.03 -6.70 -14.10
CA SER A 71 -17.62 -8.00 -13.78
C SER A 71 -16.57 -9.09 -13.49
N ARG A 72 -15.35 -8.96 -14.02
CA ARG A 72 -14.23 -9.86 -13.73
C ARG A 72 -13.67 -9.69 -12.31
N MET A 73 -13.91 -8.55 -11.66
CA MET A 73 -13.51 -8.31 -10.26
C MET A 73 -14.51 -8.86 -9.24
N GLY A 74 -15.68 -9.29 -9.71
CA GLY A 74 -16.78 -9.83 -8.92
C GLY A 74 -17.99 -8.89 -8.88
N PRO A 75 -19.16 -9.42 -8.51
CA PRO A 75 -20.41 -8.66 -8.51
C PRO A 75 -20.42 -7.55 -7.45
N ALA A 76 -20.94 -6.38 -7.82
CA ALA A 76 -20.96 -5.19 -6.96
C ALA A 76 -22.04 -5.21 -5.87
N GLY A 77 -23.07 -6.02 -6.04
CA GLY A 77 -24.10 -6.22 -5.02
C GLY A 77 -25.06 -7.34 -5.37
N SER A 78 -25.79 -7.81 -4.36
CA SER A 78 -26.73 -8.92 -4.46
C SER A 78 -27.94 -8.65 -5.35
N LYS A 79 -28.34 -7.38 -5.50
CA LYS A 79 -29.58 -6.99 -6.19
C LYS A 79 -29.48 -6.97 -7.73
N MET A 80 -28.28 -6.97 -8.30
CA MET A 80 -28.11 -6.84 -9.77
C MET A 80 -28.09 -8.18 -10.52
N GLY A 81 -28.03 -9.33 -9.83
CA GLY A 81 -27.94 -10.64 -10.48
C GLY A 81 -26.71 -10.81 -11.39
N ILE A 82 -25.67 -9.98 -11.22
CA ILE A 82 -24.44 -10.08 -11.99
C ILE A 82 -23.65 -11.29 -11.51
N ILE A 83 -23.17 -12.08 -12.46
CA ILE A 83 -22.27 -13.20 -12.22
C ILE A 83 -20.84 -12.74 -12.52
N CYS A 84 -19.87 -13.22 -11.73
CA CYS A 84 -18.47 -12.91 -12.00
C CYS A 84 -18.00 -13.56 -13.31
N GLU A 85 -17.36 -12.79 -14.18
CA GLU A 85 -16.80 -13.33 -15.43
C GLU A 85 -15.54 -14.18 -15.22
N THR A 86 -14.90 -14.09 -14.04
CA THR A 86 -13.65 -14.80 -13.73
C THR A 86 -13.88 -16.15 -13.05
N CYS A 87 -14.68 -16.18 -11.98
CA CYS A 87 -14.94 -17.41 -11.21
C CYS A 87 -16.36 -17.96 -11.38
N HIS A 88 -17.22 -17.28 -12.16
CA HIS A 88 -18.62 -17.64 -12.36
C HIS A 88 -19.47 -17.73 -11.07
N GLY A 89 -18.96 -17.21 -9.96
CA GLY A 89 -19.68 -17.11 -8.70
C GLY A 89 -20.66 -15.93 -8.68
N ASP A 90 -21.73 -16.09 -7.90
CA ASP A 90 -22.66 -15.03 -7.52
C ASP A 90 -22.08 -14.15 -6.39
N PHE A 91 -22.88 -13.23 -5.84
CA PHE A 91 -22.43 -12.32 -4.77
C PHE A 91 -22.03 -13.02 -3.47
N ALA A 92 -22.61 -14.17 -3.16
CA ALA A 92 -22.30 -14.90 -1.92
C ALA A 92 -21.07 -15.80 -2.09
N ASN A 93 -20.91 -16.38 -3.28
CA ASN A 93 -19.94 -17.42 -3.56
C ASN A 93 -18.66 -16.91 -4.24
N CYS A 94 -18.68 -15.71 -4.82
CA CYS A 94 -17.49 -15.10 -5.41
C CYS A 94 -16.54 -14.57 -4.31
N PRO A 95 -15.28 -15.05 -4.23
CA PRO A 95 -14.29 -14.52 -3.27
C PRO A 95 -13.86 -13.08 -3.61
N GLY A 96 -14.08 -12.65 -4.85
CA GLY A 96 -13.65 -11.37 -5.39
C GLY A 96 -12.24 -11.43 -5.97
N HIS A 97 -12.03 -10.71 -7.08
CA HIS A 97 -10.74 -10.70 -7.78
C HIS A 97 -10.13 -9.31 -7.80
N TYR A 98 -8.82 -9.24 -7.60
CA TYR A 98 -8.09 -7.98 -7.58
C TYR A 98 -7.95 -7.41 -9.00
N GLY A 99 -7.99 -6.08 -9.07
CA GLY A 99 -7.56 -5.32 -10.24
C GLY A 99 -6.20 -4.67 -9.98
N TYR A 100 -5.59 -4.08 -10.99
CA TYR A 100 -4.43 -3.22 -10.81
C TYR A 100 -4.61 -1.91 -11.57
N LEU A 101 -4.06 -0.84 -11.01
CA LEU A 101 -4.00 0.47 -11.64
C LEU A 101 -2.53 0.87 -11.75
N HIS A 102 -2.06 1.06 -12.98
CA HIS A 102 -0.72 1.55 -13.25
C HIS A 102 -0.65 3.06 -13.09
N LEU A 103 0.23 3.55 -12.22
CA LEU A 103 0.42 4.98 -12.03
C LEU A 103 1.35 5.54 -13.11
N CYS A 104 0.99 6.70 -13.67
CA CYS A 104 1.81 7.38 -14.66
C CYS A 104 3.12 7.88 -14.05
N LEU A 105 3.07 8.41 -12.81
CA LEU A 105 4.23 8.75 -12.01
C LEU A 105 4.21 8.04 -10.66
N LEU A 106 5.40 7.69 -10.19
CA LEU A 106 5.61 6.97 -8.94
C LEU A 106 5.26 7.83 -7.72
N VAL A 107 4.71 7.21 -6.67
CA VAL A 107 4.37 7.91 -5.42
C VAL A 107 4.97 7.22 -4.20
N PHE A 108 5.26 7.99 -3.16
CA PHE A 108 5.70 7.45 -1.88
C PHE A 108 4.56 6.75 -1.16
N ASN A 109 4.87 5.59 -0.56
CA ASN A 109 3.95 4.93 0.35
C ASN A 109 3.92 5.66 1.70
N VAL A 110 2.76 6.19 2.07
CA VAL A 110 2.54 6.92 3.34
C VAL A 110 2.88 6.09 4.57
N GLY A 111 2.47 4.83 4.59
CA GLY A 111 2.68 3.94 5.72
C GLY A 111 4.16 3.74 6.03
N TYR A 112 5.00 3.78 4.98
CA TYR A 112 6.43 3.57 5.07
C TYR A 112 7.26 4.84 4.89
N PHE A 113 6.64 6.03 4.84
CA PHE A 113 7.36 7.27 4.56
C PHE A 113 8.50 7.54 5.55
N ASN A 114 8.27 7.27 6.84
CA ASN A 114 9.31 7.38 7.86
C ASN A 114 10.43 6.34 7.69
N ALA A 115 10.10 5.12 7.25
CA ALA A 115 11.09 4.09 6.96
C ALA A 115 11.94 4.49 5.73
N ILE A 116 11.30 4.96 4.66
CA ILE A 116 11.96 5.51 3.45
C ILE A 116 12.93 6.63 3.84
N LEU A 117 12.49 7.58 4.68
CA LEU A 117 13.34 8.66 5.20
C LEU A 117 14.55 8.13 5.98
N ASN A 118 14.36 7.13 6.84
CA ASN A 118 15.45 6.55 7.62
C ASN A 118 16.46 5.79 6.75
N ILE A 119 15.99 5.01 5.77
CA ILE A 119 16.85 4.35 4.78
C ILE A 119 17.65 5.41 4.01
N LEU A 120 16.98 6.46 3.53
CA LEU A 120 17.62 7.55 2.80
C LEU A 120 18.67 8.23 3.65
N LYS A 121 18.46 8.48 4.95
CA LYS A 121 19.51 9.03 5.85
C LYS A 121 20.75 8.14 5.91
N CYS A 122 20.57 6.82 5.89
CA CYS A 122 21.65 5.84 6.01
C CYS A 122 22.47 5.59 4.75
N ILE A 123 21.93 5.83 3.55
CA ILE A 123 22.62 5.51 2.29
C ILE A 123 23.24 6.73 1.62
N CYS A 124 24.21 6.52 0.74
CA CYS A 124 24.76 7.55 -0.11
C CYS A 124 23.83 7.90 -1.28
N LYS A 125 23.68 9.19 -1.61
CA LYS A 125 22.74 9.69 -2.65
C LYS A 125 23.32 9.63 -4.07
N SER A 126 24.57 9.14 -4.19
CA SER A 126 25.23 8.83 -5.45
C SER A 126 25.47 7.33 -5.60
N CYS A 127 26.12 6.66 -4.64
CA CYS A 127 26.46 5.23 -4.78
C CYS A 127 25.48 4.25 -4.12
N ALA A 128 24.45 4.72 -3.40
CA ALA A 128 23.48 3.91 -2.65
C ALA A 128 24.04 2.99 -1.55
N ARG A 129 25.35 3.06 -1.25
CA ARG A 129 25.98 2.29 -0.17
C ARG A 129 25.72 2.91 1.19
N ILE A 130 25.68 2.07 2.23
CA ILE A 130 25.50 2.54 3.61
C ILE A 130 26.63 3.45 4.07
N LEU A 131 26.29 4.52 4.79
CA LEU A 131 27.18 5.53 5.33
C LEU A 131 27.77 5.10 6.67
N LEU A 132 28.41 3.93 6.70
CA LEU A 132 29.17 3.42 7.85
C LEU A 132 30.64 3.25 7.48
N SER A 133 31.52 3.36 8.47
CA SER A 133 32.90 2.88 8.28
C SER A 133 32.92 1.37 8.13
N GLU A 134 33.95 0.80 7.51
CA GLU A 134 34.02 -0.65 7.29
C GLU A 134 34.08 -1.43 8.61
N LYS A 135 34.81 -0.90 9.61
CA LYS A 135 34.88 -1.47 10.96
C LYS A 135 33.49 -1.55 11.62
N GLU A 136 32.73 -0.44 11.56
CA GLU A 136 31.35 -0.41 12.08
C GLU A 136 30.44 -1.36 11.30
N ARG A 137 30.54 -1.36 9.96
CA ARG A 137 29.72 -2.20 9.08
C ARG A 137 29.85 -3.67 9.44
N VAL A 138 31.08 -4.17 9.61
CA VAL A 138 31.35 -5.57 9.98
C VAL A 138 30.84 -5.88 11.39
N SER A 139 31.07 -4.98 12.34
CA SER A 139 30.59 -5.15 13.73
C SER A 139 29.07 -5.25 13.81
N TYR A 140 28.35 -4.34 13.14
CA TYR A 140 26.89 -4.37 13.11
C TYR A 140 26.34 -5.57 12.34
N LEU A 141 26.95 -5.98 11.23
CA LEU A 141 26.55 -7.19 10.50
C LEU A 141 26.61 -8.44 11.38
N LYS A 142 27.68 -8.58 12.18
CA LYS A 142 27.82 -9.70 13.13
C LYS A 142 26.69 -9.70 14.17
N LYS A 143 26.27 -8.53 14.66
CA LYS A 143 25.14 -8.40 15.59
C LYS A 143 23.80 -8.75 14.93
N MET A 144 23.57 -8.30 13.70
CA MET A 144 22.32 -8.56 12.97
C MET A 144 22.15 -10.02 12.58
N ARG A 145 23.24 -10.70 12.23
CA ARG A 145 23.27 -12.13 11.85
C ARG A 145 23.28 -13.10 13.03
N ASN A 146 23.29 -12.60 14.27
CA ASN A 146 23.21 -13.46 15.44
C ASN A 146 21.85 -14.19 15.47
N PRO A 147 21.81 -15.53 15.39
CA PRO A 147 20.56 -16.29 15.41
C PRO A 147 19.84 -16.19 16.77
N LYS A 148 20.57 -15.94 17.86
CA LYS A 148 20.01 -15.80 19.21
C LYS A 148 19.42 -14.41 19.48
N ALA A 149 19.64 -13.44 18.58
CA ALA A 149 19.17 -12.07 18.80
C ALA A 149 17.67 -11.95 18.51
N GLU A 150 16.92 -11.48 19.50
CA GLU A 150 15.49 -11.22 19.39
C GLU A 150 15.18 -10.03 18.48
N ALA A 151 13.94 -9.96 17.98
CA ALA A 151 13.49 -8.88 17.11
C ALA A 151 13.65 -7.48 17.75
N LEU A 152 13.46 -7.37 19.06
CA LEU A 152 13.63 -6.11 19.80
C LEU A 152 15.10 -5.64 19.78
N GLN A 153 16.05 -6.56 20.00
CA GLN A 153 17.48 -6.28 19.97
C GLN A 153 17.96 -5.89 18.56
N LYS A 154 17.44 -6.56 17.52
CA LYS A 154 17.71 -6.20 16.12
C LYS A 154 17.17 -4.82 15.79
N THR A 155 15.98 -4.48 16.27
CA THR A 155 15.38 -3.15 16.11
C THR A 155 16.21 -2.07 16.82
N ALA A 156 16.70 -2.34 18.04
CA ALA A 156 17.60 -1.42 18.75
C ALA A 156 18.92 -1.21 18.00
N THR A 157 19.47 -2.27 17.41
CA THR A 157 20.69 -2.21 16.59
C THR A 157 20.48 -1.36 15.34
N ALA A 158 19.35 -1.53 14.64
CA ALA A 158 18.99 -0.70 13.48
C ALA A 158 18.86 0.79 13.84
N LYS A 159 18.28 1.11 15.02
CA LYS A 159 18.24 2.49 15.54
C LYS A 159 19.63 3.05 15.84
N ALA A 160 20.53 2.23 16.38
CA ALA A 160 21.92 2.63 16.62
C ALA A 160 22.64 2.93 15.29
N ILE A 161 22.45 2.10 14.27
CA ILE A 161 22.98 2.33 12.91
C ILE A 161 22.49 3.66 12.34
N LEU A 162 21.20 3.96 12.47
CA LEU A 162 20.63 5.23 12.01
C LEU A 162 21.30 6.44 12.70
N LYS A 163 21.64 6.33 13.98
CA LYS A 163 22.36 7.37 14.73
C LYS A 163 23.82 7.52 14.28
N SER A 164 24.47 6.43 13.88
CA SER A 164 25.85 6.41 13.36
C SER A 164 25.95 6.93 11.91
N CYS A 165 24.87 6.82 11.13
CA CYS A 165 24.79 7.32 9.75
C CYS A 165 24.60 8.85 9.68
N LYS A 166 25.54 9.61 10.27
CA LYS A 166 25.54 11.07 10.25
C LYS A 166 25.90 11.63 8.86
N PRO A 167 25.49 12.86 8.54
CA PRO A 167 25.92 13.59 7.35
C PRO A 167 27.46 13.61 7.19
N LYS A 168 27.98 12.87 6.21
CA LYS A 168 29.41 12.78 5.95
C LYS A 168 29.71 12.58 4.47
N THR A 169 30.96 12.84 4.10
CA THR A 169 31.46 12.55 2.75
C THR A 169 31.56 11.04 2.60
N CYS A 170 31.07 10.50 1.48
CA CYS A 170 31.09 9.07 1.26
C CYS A 170 32.52 8.58 1.07
N SER A 171 32.97 7.64 1.92
CA SER A 171 34.31 7.04 1.83
C SER A 171 34.58 6.26 0.54
N ARG A 172 33.54 5.97 -0.27
CA ARG A 172 33.66 5.15 -1.48
C ARG A 172 33.62 5.94 -2.78
N CYS A 173 32.80 6.98 -2.85
CA CYS A 173 32.59 7.76 -4.08
C CYS A 173 32.84 9.26 -3.92
N GLY A 174 33.27 9.71 -2.74
CA GLY A 174 33.53 11.14 -2.46
C GLY A 174 32.28 12.01 -2.39
N TYR A 175 31.07 11.49 -2.67
CA TYR A 175 29.86 12.30 -2.67
C TYR A 175 29.53 12.86 -1.28
N ILE A 176 29.22 14.16 -1.22
CA ILE A 176 28.89 14.87 0.02
C ILE A 176 27.44 14.56 0.42
N ASN A 177 27.27 13.69 1.42
CA ASN A 177 25.96 13.42 1.99
C ASN A 177 25.70 14.41 3.13
N ALA A 178 24.51 15.00 3.08
CA ALA A 178 24.09 16.05 3.98
C ALA A 178 22.77 15.67 4.65
N VAL A 179 22.13 16.61 5.34
CA VAL A 179 20.92 16.34 6.11
C VAL A 179 19.78 15.97 5.17
N VAL A 180 19.11 14.85 5.45
CA VAL A 180 17.86 14.47 4.77
C VAL A 180 16.70 14.74 5.71
N LYS A 181 15.75 15.56 5.26
CA LYS A 181 14.59 15.99 6.05
C LYS A 181 13.31 15.93 5.22
N LYS A 182 12.16 15.87 5.89
CA LYS A 182 10.85 16.02 5.25
C LYS A 182 10.72 17.45 4.71
N ALA A 183 10.21 17.59 3.49
CA ALA A 183 9.87 18.88 2.90
C ALA A 183 8.66 19.51 3.60
N GLY A 184 8.45 20.82 3.37
CA GLY A 184 7.23 21.51 3.79
C GLY A 184 5.99 21.09 2.97
N THR A 185 6.19 20.66 1.72
CA THR A 185 5.16 20.10 0.83
C THR A 185 4.76 18.68 1.23
N VAL A 186 3.60 18.21 0.77
CA VAL A 186 3.05 16.92 1.22
C VAL A 186 3.98 15.80 0.78
N MET A 187 4.59 15.13 1.77
CA MET A 187 5.43 13.95 1.54
C MET A 187 6.62 14.18 0.59
N GLY A 188 7.13 15.41 0.51
CA GLY A 188 8.42 15.67 -0.13
C GLY A 188 9.61 15.27 0.75
N ILE A 189 10.72 14.91 0.14
CA ILE A 189 11.99 14.63 0.83
C ILE A 189 13.06 15.56 0.27
N ILE A 190 13.79 16.23 1.16
CA ILE A 190 14.84 17.17 0.80
C ILE A 190 16.18 16.66 1.31
N HIS A 191 17.17 16.64 0.43
CA HIS A 191 18.59 16.53 0.76
C HIS A 191 19.21 17.93 0.75
N ASP A 192 19.47 18.43 1.95
CA ASP A 192 19.93 19.80 2.21
C ASP A 192 21.43 19.81 2.46
N ARG A 193 22.20 20.30 1.47
CA ARG A 193 23.66 20.43 1.50
C ARG A 193 24.14 21.79 2.01
N SER A 194 23.24 22.73 2.31
CA SER A 194 23.59 24.11 2.68
C SER A 194 24.51 24.19 3.91
N LYS A 195 24.24 23.40 4.96
CA LYS A 195 24.96 23.46 6.25
C LYS A 195 26.41 22.96 6.22
N LYS A 196 26.85 22.26 5.16
CA LYS A 196 28.20 21.69 5.10
C LYS A 196 29.18 22.54 4.29
N PHE A 197 28.67 23.53 3.55
CA PHE A 197 29.45 24.44 2.71
C PHE A 197 29.81 25.75 3.43
N THR A 198 29.48 25.89 4.71
CA THR A 198 29.79 27.09 5.49
C THR A 198 31.25 27.15 5.92
N ASP A 199 31.91 26.00 6.09
CA ASP A 199 33.14 25.96 6.89
C ASP A 199 34.46 26.02 6.11
N ASP A 200 34.53 25.77 4.78
CA ASP A 200 35.87 25.53 4.20
C ASP A 200 36.08 25.69 2.67
N THR A 201 35.42 26.60 1.94
CA THR A 201 35.90 26.97 0.57
C THR A 201 35.30 28.24 -0.04
N ASP A 202 36.08 28.81 -0.96
CA ASP A 202 36.06 30.15 -1.56
C ASP A 202 34.74 30.71 -2.07
N LYS A 203 34.66 32.06 -2.04
CA LYS A 203 33.54 32.89 -2.49
C LYS A 203 33.15 32.64 -3.96
N GLU A 204 34.05 32.12 -4.79
CA GLU A 204 33.79 31.83 -6.21
C GLU A 204 33.00 30.53 -6.43
N CYS A 205 33.24 29.47 -5.64
CA CYS A 205 32.44 28.24 -5.69
C CYS A 205 31.00 28.45 -5.18
N LYS A 206 30.78 29.45 -4.31
CA LYS A 206 29.45 29.78 -3.75
C LYS A 206 28.47 30.30 -4.81
N ALA A 207 28.96 30.94 -5.88
CA ALA A 207 28.16 31.46 -6.98
C ALA A 207 27.71 30.35 -7.95
N ALA A 208 28.63 29.45 -8.34
CA ALA A 208 28.36 28.34 -9.27
C ALA A 208 27.47 27.22 -8.66
N LEU A 209 27.49 27.04 -7.33
CA LEU A 209 26.73 26.00 -6.61
C LEU A 209 25.42 26.50 -5.97
N SER A 210 25.08 27.79 -6.16
CA SER A 210 23.90 28.42 -5.55
C SER A 210 22.59 27.69 -5.88
N GLY A 211 22.45 27.17 -7.11
CA GLY A 211 21.28 26.40 -7.56
C GLY A 211 21.20 24.95 -7.05
N THR A 212 22.25 24.42 -6.40
CA THR A 212 22.34 22.98 -6.06
C THR A 212 22.37 22.68 -4.56
N ARG A 213 22.15 23.67 -3.69
CA ARG A 213 22.25 23.50 -2.23
C ARG A 213 21.15 22.61 -1.65
N ILE A 214 19.96 22.65 -2.23
CA ILE A 214 18.80 21.90 -1.79
C ILE A 214 18.33 21.03 -2.95
N GLN A 215 18.37 19.71 -2.76
CA GLN A 215 17.93 18.75 -3.76
C GLN A 215 16.67 18.04 -3.29
N ILE A 216 15.59 18.17 -4.06
CA ILE A 216 14.38 17.39 -3.83
C ILE A 216 14.63 15.96 -4.31
N LEU A 217 14.39 15.00 -3.42
CA LEU A 217 14.45 13.58 -3.72
C LEU A 217 13.03 13.12 -4.07
N ASN A 218 12.72 13.10 -5.36
CA ASN A 218 11.44 12.61 -5.87
C ASN A 218 11.38 11.06 -5.83
N PRO A 219 10.17 10.46 -5.88
CA PRO A 219 10.00 9.01 -5.85
C PRO A 219 10.82 8.26 -6.90
N VAL A 220 10.94 8.81 -8.12
CA VAL A 220 11.72 8.24 -9.23
C VAL A 220 13.20 8.09 -8.86
N ARG A 221 13.81 9.16 -8.34
CA ARG A 221 15.21 9.13 -7.90
C ARG A 221 15.42 8.20 -6.72
N VAL A 222 14.48 8.20 -5.77
CA VAL A 222 14.55 7.32 -4.59
C VAL A 222 14.48 5.85 -5.02
N LEU A 223 13.60 5.51 -5.98
CA LEU A 223 13.53 4.16 -6.54
C LEU A 223 14.87 3.74 -7.16
N GLY A 224 15.49 4.62 -7.96
CA GLY A 224 16.81 4.37 -8.55
C GLY A 224 17.91 4.13 -7.51
N LEU A 225 17.87 4.85 -6.38
CA LEU A 225 18.77 4.59 -5.26
C LEU A 225 18.48 3.25 -4.59
N PHE A 226 17.21 2.95 -4.33
CA PHE A 226 16.81 1.72 -3.63
C PHE A 226 17.14 0.45 -4.40
N LYS A 227 17.00 0.46 -5.73
CA LYS A 227 17.41 -0.66 -6.60
C LYS A 227 18.90 -0.99 -6.48
N ARG A 228 19.74 0.01 -6.18
CA ARG A 228 21.20 -0.14 -6.08
C ARG A 228 21.71 -0.49 -4.69
N ILE A 229 20.83 -0.57 -3.69
CA ILE A 229 21.22 -1.01 -2.34
C ILE A 229 21.59 -2.49 -2.40
N LEU A 230 22.66 -2.88 -1.70
CA LEU A 230 23.05 -4.29 -1.58
C LEU A 230 22.23 -5.02 -0.52
N ASP A 231 22.04 -6.33 -0.68
CA ASP A 231 21.30 -7.15 0.29
C ASP A 231 21.92 -7.12 1.69
N GLN A 232 23.26 -7.09 1.78
CA GLN A 232 23.96 -6.94 3.05
C GLN A 232 23.66 -5.58 3.72
N ASP A 233 23.47 -4.52 2.93
CA ASP A 233 23.08 -3.21 3.47
C ASP A 233 21.59 -3.21 3.87
N CYS A 234 20.73 -4.01 3.22
CA CYS A 234 19.35 -4.26 3.64
C CYS A 234 19.29 -5.00 5.00
N GLU A 235 20.14 -6.00 5.21
CA GLU A 235 20.25 -6.71 6.50
C GLU A 235 20.60 -5.74 7.65
N LEU A 236 21.56 -4.84 7.41
CA LEU A 236 21.96 -3.82 8.39
C LEU A 236 20.80 -2.88 8.76
N LEU A 237 19.97 -2.55 7.79
CA LEU A 237 18.78 -1.70 7.99
C LEU A 237 17.58 -2.47 8.56
N TYR A 238 17.76 -3.76 8.86
CA TYR A 238 16.72 -4.66 9.36
C TYR A 238 15.49 -4.72 8.43
N LEU A 239 15.74 -4.82 7.12
CA LEU A 239 14.70 -4.94 6.12
C LEU A 239 14.48 -6.42 5.76
N SER A 240 13.22 -6.86 5.80
CA SER A 240 12.83 -8.23 5.43
C SER A 240 12.77 -8.46 3.92
N ASP A 241 12.64 -7.40 3.14
CA ASP A 241 12.51 -7.40 1.68
C ASP A 241 13.20 -6.15 1.08
N ARG A 242 13.32 -6.12 -0.24
CA ARG A 242 13.99 -5.05 -0.99
C ARG A 242 13.28 -3.69 -0.78
N PRO A 243 14.03 -2.61 -0.51
CA PRO A 243 13.46 -1.30 -0.21
C PRO A 243 12.76 -0.65 -1.40
N GLU A 244 13.09 -1.06 -2.63
CA GLU A 244 12.42 -0.58 -3.86
C GLU A 244 10.91 -0.85 -3.87
N LYS A 245 10.45 -1.92 -3.18
CA LYS A 245 9.02 -2.24 -3.02
C LYS A 245 8.26 -1.25 -2.12
N LEU A 246 8.95 -0.34 -1.43
CA LEU A 246 8.33 0.70 -0.62
C LEU A 246 7.78 1.87 -1.47
N ILE A 247 8.18 1.96 -2.73
CA ILE A 247 7.68 2.97 -3.67
C ILE A 247 6.51 2.38 -4.45
N ILE A 248 5.39 3.10 -4.48
CA ILE A 248 4.18 2.66 -5.18
C ILE A 248 4.36 2.95 -6.67
N THR A 249 4.34 1.88 -7.45
CA THR A 249 4.41 1.84 -8.92
C THR A 249 3.02 1.55 -9.46
N ASP A 250 2.42 0.49 -8.95
CA ASP A 250 1.06 0.06 -9.25
C ASP A 250 0.23 0.03 -7.97
N ILE A 251 -1.06 0.35 -8.08
CA ILE A 251 -2.03 0.18 -6.99
C ILE A 251 -2.77 -1.12 -7.19
N LEU A 252 -2.73 -1.99 -6.18
CA LEU A 252 -3.59 -3.16 -6.10
C LEU A 252 -5.02 -2.69 -5.79
N VAL A 253 -5.89 -2.77 -6.79
CA VAL A 253 -7.30 -2.36 -6.69
C VAL A 253 -8.07 -3.46 -5.98
N SER A 254 -8.65 -3.15 -4.83
CA SER A 254 -9.38 -4.15 -4.05
C SER A 254 -10.61 -4.67 -4.80
N PRO A 255 -10.95 -5.96 -4.65
CA PRO A 255 -12.13 -6.57 -5.27
C PRO A 255 -13.43 -5.91 -4.80
N THR A 256 -14.49 -6.09 -5.59
CA THR A 256 -15.82 -5.51 -5.32
C THR A 256 -16.43 -6.05 -4.02
N ALA A 257 -16.08 -7.28 -3.61
CA ALA A 257 -16.49 -7.87 -2.32
C ALA A 257 -16.04 -7.05 -1.09
N ILE A 258 -14.93 -6.31 -1.18
CA ILE A 258 -14.42 -5.43 -0.10
C ILE A 258 -15.05 -4.02 -0.17
N ARG A 259 -15.62 -3.68 -1.32
CA ARG A 259 -16.16 -2.37 -1.68
C ARG A 259 -17.63 -2.45 -2.14
N PRO A 260 -18.54 -3.04 -1.36
CA PRO A 260 -19.90 -3.30 -1.82
C PRO A 260 -20.63 -1.99 -2.14
N SER A 261 -21.40 -1.99 -3.23
CA SER A 261 -22.24 -0.86 -3.63
C SER A 261 -23.58 -0.94 -2.90
N SER A 262 -24.09 0.20 -2.45
CA SER A 262 -25.41 0.31 -1.83
C SER A 262 -26.42 0.87 -2.83
N PHE A 263 -27.42 0.07 -3.20
CA PHE A 263 -28.43 0.48 -4.18
C PHE A 263 -29.55 1.25 -3.49
N VAL A 264 -29.84 2.45 -4.01
CA VAL A 264 -31.00 3.25 -3.62
C VAL A 264 -32.13 2.98 -4.61
N ASP A 265 -33.37 3.00 -4.13
CA ASP A 265 -34.55 2.82 -4.97
C ASP A 265 -34.57 3.88 -6.08
N GLY A 266 -34.73 3.45 -7.34
CA GLY A 266 -34.60 4.31 -8.53
C GLY A 266 -33.34 4.08 -9.38
N GLY A 267 -32.61 2.97 -9.18
CA GLY A 267 -31.53 2.54 -10.07
C GLY A 267 -30.21 3.28 -9.92
N ARG A 268 -30.08 4.13 -8.89
CA ARG A 268 -28.82 4.79 -8.52
C ARG A 268 -28.13 4.01 -7.41
N SER A 269 -26.81 3.84 -7.53
CA SER A 269 -25.99 3.26 -6.47
C SER A 269 -25.18 4.33 -5.74
N ASN A 270 -25.12 4.19 -4.43
CA ASN A 270 -24.17 4.88 -3.57
C ASN A 270 -22.95 3.96 -3.40
N GLU A 271 -21.85 4.39 -4.00
CA GLU A 271 -20.60 3.66 -3.99
C GLU A 271 -19.84 3.83 -2.67
N ASP A 272 -19.07 2.80 -2.35
CA ASP A 272 -18.18 2.79 -1.19
C ASP A 272 -17.12 3.91 -1.25
N ASP A 273 -16.74 4.47 -0.09
CA ASP A 273 -15.73 5.54 0.00
C ASP A 273 -14.40 5.16 -0.71
N ILE A 274 -13.98 3.89 -0.63
CA ILE A 274 -12.76 3.39 -1.30
C ILE A 274 -12.97 3.40 -2.82
N THR A 275 -14.14 2.97 -3.31
CA THR A 275 -14.49 3.02 -4.73
C THR A 275 -14.48 4.45 -5.26
N SER A 276 -15.09 5.37 -4.51
CA SER A 276 -15.14 6.78 -4.87
C SER A 276 -13.74 7.39 -4.94
N LYS A 277 -12.88 7.10 -3.95
CA LYS A 277 -11.50 7.60 -3.92
C LYS A 277 -10.63 7.01 -5.04
N LEU A 278 -10.80 5.72 -5.34
CA LEU A 278 -10.12 5.08 -6.48
C LEU A 278 -10.51 5.75 -7.79
N ASN A 279 -11.78 6.13 -7.96
CA ASN A 279 -12.22 6.80 -9.17
C ASN A 279 -11.53 8.16 -9.32
N THR A 280 -11.40 8.93 -8.23
CA THR A 280 -10.62 10.18 -8.23
C THR A 280 -9.15 9.93 -8.59
N ILE A 281 -8.51 8.91 -8.01
CA ILE A 281 -7.12 8.54 -8.35
C ILE A 281 -6.99 8.22 -9.85
N ILE A 282 -7.92 7.46 -10.43
CA ILE A 282 -7.93 7.13 -11.86
C ILE A 282 -8.03 8.40 -12.71
N GLN A 283 -8.95 9.31 -12.36
CA GLN A 283 -9.13 10.58 -13.07
C GLN A 283 -7.88 11.48 -12.98
N THR A 284 -7.31 11.65 -11.78
CA THR A 284 -6.07 12.42 -11.59
C THR A 284 -4.90 11.79 -12.34
N ASN A 285 -4.78 10.46 -12.32
CA ASN A 285 -3.72 9.75 -13.04
C ASN A 285 -3.86 9.86 -14.57
N ALA A 286 -5.09 9.81 -15.08
CA ALA A 286 -5.37 10.01 -16.51
C ALA A 286 -5.09 11.44 -16.96
N SER A 287 -5.51 12.44 -16.17
CA SER A 287 -5.19 13.85 -16.42
C SER A 287 -3.69 14.08 -16.42
N LEU A 288 -2.98 13.60 -15.40
CA LEU A 288 -1.51 13.73 -15.31
C LEU A 288 -0.80 13.08 -16.50
N ARG A 289 -1.31 11.94 -16.99
CA ARG A 289 -0.77 11.31 -18.19
C ARG A 289 -0.94 12.19 -19.44
N GLN A 290 -2.13 12.75 -19.64
CA GLN A 290 -2.37 13.70 -20.74
C GLN A 290 -1.50 14.95 -20.62
N ASP A 291 -1.24 15.41 -19.40
CA ASP A 291 -0.43 16.59 -19.11
C ASP A 291 1.06 16.37 -19.39
N LEU A 292 1.55 15.15 -19.19
CA LEU A 292 2.91 14.74 -19.54
C LEU A 292 3.11 14.55 -21.05
N ASP A 293 2.08 14.07 -21.76
CA ASP A 293 2.09 13.93 -23.21
C ASP A 293 1.86 15.29 -23.92
N GLY A 294 1.21 16.23 -23.23
CA GLY A 294 0.91 17.58 -23.71
C GLY A 294 2.07 18.58 -23.59
N LYS A 295 1.78 19.85 -23.93
CA LYS A 295 2.73 20.97 -23.82
C LYS A 295 2.62 21.76 -22.51
N LYS A 296 2.05 21.18 -21.44
CA LYS A 296 1.95 21.87 -20.14
C LYS A 296 3.33 22.15 -19.56
N SER A 297 3.42 23.20 -18.74
CA SER A 297 4.69 23.57 -18.12
C SER A 297 5.08 22.58 -17.01
N THR A 298 6.38 22.36 -16.83
CA THR A 298 6.91 21.44 -15.81
C THR A 298 6.38 21.74 -14.41
N SER A 299 6.16 23.02 -14.08
CA SER A 299 5.61 23.41 -12.76
C SER A 299 4.18 22.93 -12.55
N GLN A 300 3.35 22.92 -13.58
CA GLN A 300 1.97 22.41 -13.50
C GLN A 300 1.98 20.90 -13.29
N CYS A 301 2.75 20.16 -14.10
CA CYS A 301 2.87 18.70 -13.96
C CYS A 301 3.41 18.28 -12.58
N LEU A 302 4.30 19.07 -11.98
CA LEU A 302 4.78 18.84 -10.61
C LEU A 302 3.66 19.04 -9.57
N GLY A 303 2.78 20.02 -9.76
CA GLY A 303 1.60 20.22 -8.92
C GLY A 303 0.59 19.09 -9.04
N ASP A 304 0.31 18.63 -10.27
CA ASP A 304 -0.59 17.51 -10.53
C ASP A 304 -0.03 16.18 -9.97
N TRP A 305 1.30 16.02 -9.97
CA TRP A 305 1.96 14.89 -9.31
C TRP A 305 1.83 14.95 -7.78
N GLU A 306 1.94 16.13 -7.17
CA GLU A 306 1.70 16.31 -5.73
C GLU A 306 0.23 16.01 -5.38
N LEU A 307 -0.72 16.41 -6.23
CA LEU A 307 -2.12 16.05 -6.08
C LEU A 307 -2.31 14.52 -6.11
N LEU A 308 -1.73 13.83 -7.09
CA LEU A 308 -1.78 12.36 -7.15
C LEU A 308 -1.20 11.71 -5.88
N GLN A 309 -0.08 12.23 -5.35
CA GLN A 309 0.53 11.76 -4.11
C GLN A 309 -0.43 11.90 -2.91
N VAL A 310 -1.18 13.00 -2.83
CA VAL A 310 -2.18 13.24 -1.78
C VAL A 310 -3.38 12.29 -1.92
N GLU A 311 -3.86 12.10 -3.14
CA GLU A 311 -4.99 11.22 -3.45
C GLU A 311 -4.70 9.77 -3.03
N VAL A 312 -3.54 9.25 -3.43
CA VAL A 312 -3.08 7.91 -3.01
C VAL A 312 -2.81 7.85 -1.51
N ALA A 313 -2.36 8.95 -0.90
CA ALA A 313 -2.12 8.98 0.53
C ALA A 313 -3.41 8.84 1.35
N GLN A 314 -4.44 9.60 0.97
CA GLN A 314 -5.77 9.57 1.60
C GLN A 314 -6.50 8.25 1.39
N TYR A 315 -6.26 7.57 0.26
CA TYR A 315 -6.78 6.22 -0.01
C TYR A 315 -6.29 5.21 1.04
N ILE A 316 -5.00 5.25 1.41
CA ILE A 316 -4.44 4.39 2.44
C ILE A 316 -4.91 4.82 3.83
N ASN A 317 -4.74 6.10 4.15
CA ASN A 317 -5.08 6.69 5.44
C ASN A 317 -5.71 8.07 5.23
N SER A 318 -7.00 8.22 5.52
CA SER A 318 -7.69 9.50 5.29
C SER A 318 -7.27 10.61 6.25
N GLU A 319 -6.67 10.27 7.40
CA GLU A 319 -6.21 11.21 8.43
C GLU A 319 -4.71 11.55 8.29
N VAL A 320 -4.18 11.58 7.07
CA VAL A 320 -2.76 11.91 6.85
C VAL A 320 -2.49 13.36 7.25
N ARG A 321 -1.57 13.53 8.21
CA ARG A 321 -1.15 14.85 8.69
C ARG A 321 -0.37 15.62 7.62
N GLY A 322 -0.73 16.89 7.46
CA GLY A 322 -0.03 17.82 6.57
C GLY A 322 -0.59 17.91 5.16
N VAL A 323 -1.72 17.26 4.87
CA VAL A 323 -2.49 17.55 3.65
C VAL A 323 -3.16 18.92 3.82
N PRO A 324 -2.99 19.88 2.88
CA PRO A 324 -3.68 21.17 2.94
C PRO A 324 -5.20 20.99 3.00
N LEU A 325 -5.88 21.81 3.82
CA LEU A 325 -7.34 21.82 3.92
C LEU A 325 -8.02 22.09 2.57
N SER A 326 -7.38 22.88 1.69
CA SER A 326 -7.85 23.12 0.32
C SER A 326 -7.92 21.86 -0.56
N MET A 327 -7.11 20.84 -0.24
CA MET A 327 -7.12 19.55 -0.94
C MET A 327 -8.03 18.52 -0.28
N MET A 328 -8.68 18.86 0.84
CA MET A 328 -9.73 18.02 1.45
C MET A 328 -11.09 18.39 0.83
N GLN A 329 -11.40 17.77 -0.30
CA GLN A 329 -12.57 18.11 -1.13
C GLN A 329 -13.94 17.67 -0.58
N SER A 330 -14.03 17.03 0.60
CA SER A 330 -15.30 16.50 1.10
C SER A 330 -15.65 16.97 2.50
N SER A 331 -16.90 17.42 2.67
CA SER A 331 -17.53 17.72 3.96
C SER A 331 -17.77 16.45 4.80
N LYS A 332 -17.81 15.26 4.15
CA LYS A 332 -17.92 13.98 4.83
C LYS A 332 -16.52 13.37 5.02
N PRO A 333 -16.15 12.93 6.23
CA PRO A 333 -14.88 12.25 6.45
C PRO A 333 -14.81 10.95 5.64
N LEU A 334 -13.86 10.88 4.71
CA LEU A 334 -13.59 9.67 3.92
C LEU A 334 -13.08 8.54 4.84
N ARG A 335 -13.55 7.31 4.66
CA ARG A 335 -13.05 6.14 5.38
C ARG A 335 -12.07 5.28 4.54
N GLY A 336 -10.79 5.63 4.61
CA GLY A 336 -9.69 4.85 3.99
C GLY A 336 -9.42 3.49 4.66
N PHE A 337 -8.44 2.73 4.15
CA PHE A 337 -8.15 1.37 4.66
C PHE A 337 -7.77 1.35 6.14
N VAL A 338 -6.91 2.27 6.58
CA VAL A 338 -6.49 2.34 7.98
C VAL A 338 -7.70 2.55 8.90
N GLN A 339 -8.65 3.40 8.52
CA GLN A 339 -9.91 3.66 9.25
C GLN A 339 -10.88 2.46 9.25
N ARG A 340 -10.77 1.54 8.28
CA ARG A 340 -11.53 0.28 8.28
C ARG A 340 -10.93 -0.75 9.21
N LEU A 341 -9.61 -0.74 9.37
CA LEU A 341 -8.90 -1.69 10.22
C LEU A 341 -8.92 -1.27 11.70
N LYS A 342 -8.66 0.01 12.00
CA LYS A 342 -8.56 0.55 13.37
C LYS A 342 -9.90 1.00 13.96
N GLY A 343 -9.92 1.22 15.26
CA GLY A 343 -11.04 1.83 15.98
C GLY A 343 -12.06 0.83 16.54
N LYS A 344 -13.09 1.36 17.22
CA LYS A 344 -14.15 0.54 17.85
C LYS A 344 -14.93 -0.29 16.83
N GLN A 345 -15.28 0.33 15.70
CA GLN A 345 -15.98 -0.29 14.57
C GLN A 345 -15.01 -0.78 13.47
N GLY A 346 -13.73 -0.96 13.81
CA GLY A 346 -12.71 -1.48 12.90
C GLY A 346 -12.72 -3.01 12.85
N ARG A 347 -12.17 -3.60 11.78
CA ARG A 347 -12.18 -5.05 11.58
C ARG A 347 -11.47 -5.84 12.68
N PHE A 348 -10.35 -5.33 13.22
CA PHE A 348 -9.64 -6.05 14.29
C PHE A 348 -10.52 -6.20 15.54
N ARG A 349 -11.05 -5.09 16.06
CA ARG A 349 -11.82 -5.10 17.31
C ARG A 349 -13.27 -5.58 17.12
N GLY A 350 -13.94 -5.13 16.06
CA GLY A 350 -15.37 -5.36 15.84
C GLY A 350 -15.70 -6.62 15.04
N ASN A 351 -14.72 -7.24 14.38
CA ASN A 351 -14.94 -8.46 13.61
C ASN A 351 -13.98 -9.59 13.96
N LEU A 352 -12.70 -9.36 14.28
CA LEU A 352 -11.78 -10.47 14.55
C LEU A 352 -11.76 -10.86 16.04
N CYS A 353 -11.68 -9.88 16.95
CA CYS A 353 -11.68 -10.12 18.40
C CYS A 353 -13.05 -10.49 18.98
N GLY A 354 -14.13 -9.97 18.38
CA GLY A 354 -15.50 -10.23 18.83
C GLY A 354 -16.44 -10.26 17.63
N LYS A 355 -17.26 -11.30 17.55
CA LYS A 355 -18.30 -11.45 16.53
C LYS A 355 -19.62 -11.78 17.23
N ARG A 356 -20.72 -11.43 16.58
CA ARG A 356 -22.01 -12.03 16.91
C ARG A 356 -21.96 -13.51 16.53
N VAL A 357 -22.53 -14.35 17.38
CA VAL A 357 -22.62 -15.79 17.18
C VAL A 357 -24.09 -16.16 17.03
N GLU A 358 -24.35 -17.05 16.10
CA GLU A 358 -25.67 -17.66 15.95
C GLU A 358 -25.94 -18.63 17.11
N TYR A 359 -27.20 -19.06 17.27
CA TYR A 359 -27.63 -20.01 18.32
C TYR A 359 -27.43 -19.51 19.76
N THR A 360 -27.66 -18.22 19.98
CA THR A 360 -27.66 -17.63 21.33
C THR A 360 -28.93 -16.82 21.57
N ALA A 361 -29.43 -16.85 22.80
CA ALA A 361 -30.59 -16.08 23.22
C ALA A 361 -30.29 -15.35 24.53
N ARG A 362 -30.96 -14.21 24.74
CA ARG A 362 -30.88 -13.44 25.98
C ARG A 362 -32.29 -13.05 26.39
N THR A 363 -32.66 -13.40 27.62
CA THR A 363 -33.93 -13.01 28.24
C THR A 363 -33.69 -12.48 29.65
N VAL A 364 -34.73 -11.93 30.27
CA VAL A 364 -34.73 -11.51 31.68
C VAL A 364 -34.85 -12.75 32.56
N ILE A 365 -34.12 -12.76 33.69
CA ILE A 365 -34.16 -13.86 34.66
C ILE A 365 -35.30 -13.66 35.67
N SER A 366 -35.91 -14.76 36.11
CA SER A 366 -36.91 -14.78 37.18
C SER A 366 -36.55 -15.88 38.19
N PRO A 367 -36.74 -15.68 39.51
CA PRO A 367 -36.37 -16.67 40.50
C PRO A 367 -37.35 -17.85 40.51
N ASP A 368 -36.83 -19.08 40.54
CA ASP A 368 -37.63 -20.30 40.75
C ASP A 368 -36.95 -21.20 41.79
N PRO A 369 -37.49 -21.31 43.02
CA PRO A 369 -36.90 -22.14 44.07
C PRO A 369 -37.17 -23.64 43.88
N ASN A 370 -37.99 -24.05 42.91
CA ASN A 370 -38.30 -25.46 42.68
C ASN A 370 -37.30 -26.16 41.75
N LEU A 371 -36.40 -25.39 41.11
CA LEU A 371 -35.34 -25.93 40.25
C LEU A 371 -34.13 -26.38 41.07
N LYS A 372 -33.41 -27.37 40.54
CA LYS A 372 -32.11 -27.75 41.10
C LYS A 372 -31.07 -26.67 40.82
N ILE A 373 -30.00 -26.64 41.63
CA ILE A 373 -28.88 -25.68 41.46
C ILE A 373 -28.22 -25.78 40.06
N THR A 374 -28.31 -26.94 39.41
CA THR A 374 -27.71 -27.20 38.09
C THR A 374 -28.65 -26.98 36.90
N GLU A 375 -29.91 -26.59 37.16
CA GLU A 375 -30.95 -26.41 36.13
C GLU A 375 -31.24 -24.94 35.83
#